data_AF-A0A286C469-F1
#
_entry.id   AF-A0A286C469-F1
#
_cell.length_a   1.000
_cell.length_b   1.000
_cell.length_c   1.000
_cell.angle_alpha   90.00
_cell.angle_beta   90.00
_cell.angle_gamma   90.00
#
_symmetry.space_group_name_H-M   'P 1'
#
loop_
_entity.id
_entity.type
_entity.pdbx_description
1 polymer ?
#
loop_
_entity_poly.entity_id
_entity_poly.type
_entity_poly.pdbx_seq_one_letter_code
_entity_poly.pdbx_strand_id
1 'polypeptide(L)'
;MPLIYPDLAWYSSQSKRKRLPGRCPHASIHRCPRYFESTALLSDAGITTRMSKELYGATLAKWRAHELASVTTETEASISGGKNPSCYSNFCPEVAYDTFRLFSSTLIRIGDDIDRQLAEQLIAENPASEGKDWRWLWSYVEPLHFSDCPLYAKLHQEKSVSNITFNGSVTGNINVAGYSITAQTMSLSLADILTKIEASNVEAPEKEAAKSKLAEFLAHPVVAAIIGGLAGKIGG
;
A
#
# COMPACT_ATOMS: atom_id res chain seq x y z
N MET A 1 1.01 31.41 6.01
CA MET A 1 1.66 30.18 5.51
C MET A 1 1.75 30.29 3.99
N PRO A 2 2.86 29.94 3.35
CA PRO A 2 2.95 29.99 1.88
C PRO A 2 1.95 29.01 1.26
N LEU A 3 1.35 29.41 0.12
CA LEU A 3 0.48 28.54 -0.65
C LEU A 3 1.29 27.34 -1.15
N ILE A 4 0.89 26.13 -0.76
CA ILE A 4 1.49 24.89 -1.24
C ILE A 4 0.70 24.42 -2.45
N TYR A 5 1.40 24.17 -3.56
CA TYR A 5 0.84 23.48 -4.72
C TYR A 5 1.37 22.03 -4.73
N PRO A 6 0.58 21.04 -4.26
CA PRO A 6 1.08 19.68 -4.06
C PRO A 6 1.14 18.87 -5.36
N ASP A 7 1.92 19.32 -6.33
CA ASP A 7 2.19 18.60 -7.55
C ASP A 7 3.34 17.59 -7.39
N LEU A 8 3.75 16.98 -8.50
CA LEU A 8 4.86 16.04 -8.53
C LEU A 8 6.20 16.67 -8.12
N ALA A 9 6.42 17.96 -8.40
CA ALA A 9 7.64 18.65 -8.03
C ALA A 9 7.69 18.85 -6.50
N TRP A 10 6.59 19.32 -5.91
CA TRP A 10 6.44 19.39 -4.47
C TRP A 10 6.63 18.01 -3.83
N TYR A 11 5.94 16.98 -4.32
CA TYR A 11 5.99 15.64 -3.77
C TYR A 11 7.41 15.05 -3.82
N SER A 12 8.06 15.16 -4.98
CA SER A 12 9.44 14.69 -5.18
C SER A 12 10.43 15.44 -4.29
N SER A 13 10.23 16.74 -4.05
CA SER A 13 11.06 17.52 -3.13
C SER A 13 10.94 17.02 -1.69
N GLN A 14 9.73 16.64 -1.26
CA GLN A 14 9.49 16.05 0.06
C GLN A 14 10.19 14.70 0.19
N SER A 15 10.07 13.83 -0.82
CA SER A 15 10.74 12.53 -0.82
C SER A 15 12.27 12.69 -0.78
N LYS A 16 12.85 13.58 -1.60
CA LYS A 16 14.29 13.88 -1.60
C LYS A 16 14.76 14.38 -0.23
N ARG A 17 14.05 15.33 0.37
CA ARG A 17 14.35 15.88 1.71
C ARG A 17 14.37 14.80 2.77
N LYS A 18 13.44 13.83 2.69
CA LYS A 18 13.31 12.72 3.64
C LYS A 18 14.12 11.48 3.26
N ARG A 19 14.86 11.50 2.15
CA ARG A 19 15.60 10.35 1.57
C ARG A 19 14.70 9.13 1.34
N LEU A 20 13.50 9.38 0.85
CA LEU A 20 12.46 8.38 0.56
C LEU A 20 12.26 8.20 -0.96
N PRO A 21 11.65 7.09 -1.41
CA PRO A 21 11.28 6.93 -2.82
C PRO A 21 10.33 8.03 -3.28
N GLY A 22 10.37 8.38 -4.57
CA GLY A 22 9.57 9.48 -5.13
C GLY A 22 8.06 9.20 -5.22
N ARG A 23 7.63 7.96 -4.96
CA ARG A 23 6.23 7.53 -4.87
C ARG A 23 6.08 6.55 -3.71
N CYS A 24 4.87 6.41 -3.19
CA CYS A 24 4.55 5.50 -2.12
C CYS A 24 4.81 4.04 -2.54
N PRO A 25 5.64 3.27 -1.82
CA PRO A 25 5.92 1.87 -2.15
C PRO A 25 4.72 0.92 -1.92
N HIS A 26 3.66 1.42 -1.27
CA HIS A 26 2.43 0.69 -0.99
C HIS A 26 1.26 1.12 -1.90
N ALA A 27 1.52 1.94 -2.93
CA ALA A 27 0.52 2.44 -3.88
C ALA A 27 -0.08 1.33 -4.77
N SER A 28 -0.98 0.53 -4.21
CA SER A 28 -1.70 -0.54 -4.90
C SER A 28 -2.91 -0.95 -4.09
N ILE A 29 -4.00 -1.31 -4.78
CA ILE A 29 -5.23 -1.84 -4.17
C ILE A 29 -4.98 -3.09 -3.31
N HIS A 30 -3.93 -3.84 -3.62
CA HIS A 30 -3.57 -5.07 -2.89
C HIS A 30 -2.63 -4.83 -1.72
N ARG A 31 -2.00 -3.66 -1.62
CA ARG A 31 -0.98 -3.35 -0.60
C ARG A 31 -1.38 -2.26 0.39
N CYS A 32 -2.41 -1.48 0.11
CA CYS A 32 -2.86 -0.42 1.00
C CYS A 32 -4.40 -0.34 1.00
N PRO A 33 -5.06 -0.40 2.18
CA PRO A 33 -6.51 -0.29 2.27
C PRO A 33 -7.00 1.09 1.81
N ARG A 34 -6.35 2.18 2.24
CA ARG A 34 -6.71 3.53 1.80
C ARG A 34 -6.59 3.76 0.29
N TYR A 35 -5.61 3.13 -0.37
CA TYR A 35 -5.51 3.17 -1.84
C TYR A 35 -6.71 2.47 -2.47
N PHE A 36 -7.06 1.29 -1.97
CA PHE A 36 -8.25 0.56 -2.41
C PHE A 36 -9.53 1.37 -2.20
N GLU A 37 -9.79 1.84 -0.98
CA GLU A 37 -10.99 2.61 -0.62
C GLU A 37 -11.16 3.85 -1.50
N SER A 38 -10.09 4.63 -1.69
CA SER A 38 -10.12 5.82 -2.55
C SER A 38 -10.46 5.46 -4.01
N THR A 39 -9.85 4.39 -4.52
CA THR A 39 -10.09 3.93 -5.91
C THR A 39 -11.52 3.41 -6.08
N ALA A 40 -12.00 2.63 -5.11
CA ALA A 40 -13.36 2.11 -5.05
C ALA A 40 -14.39 3.23 -5.09
N LEU A 41 -14.23 4.27 -4.26
CA LEU A 41 -15.14 5.40 -4.21
C LEU A 41 -15.19 6.17 -5.53
N LEU A 42 -14.05 6.40 -6.18
CA LEU A 42 -14.02 7.06 -7.50
C LEU A 42 -14.70 6.21 -8.59
N SER A 43 -14.52 4.90 -8.54
CA SER A 43 -15.20 3.94 -9.42
C SER A 43 -16.72 4.00 -9.23
N ASP A 44 -17.19 3.97 -7.98
CA ASP A 44 -18.62 3.96 -7.65
C ASP A 44 -19.28 5.31 -7.93
N ALA A 45 -18.56 6.41 -7.76
CA ALA A 45 -18.99 7.75 -8.13
C ALA A 45 -18.97 8.01 -9.65
N GLY A 46 -18.50 7.07 -10.47
CA GLY A 46 -18.40 7.23 -11.93
C GLY A 46 -17.35 8.25 -12.38
N ILE A 47 -16.40 8.59 -11.51
CA ILE A 47 -15.30 9.52 -11.82
C ILE A 47 -14.20 8.78 -12.61
N THR A 48 -13.95 7.52 -12.25
CA THR A 48 -13.05 6.63 -12.97
C THR A 48 -13.82 5.45 -13.57
N THR A 49 -13.16 4.70 -14.45
CA THR A 49 -13.71 3.43 -14.93
C THR A 49 -14.08 2.52 -13.76
N ARG A 50 -15.24 1.87 -13.87
CA ARG A 50 -15.77 1.01 -12.83
C ARG A 50 -14.86 -0.20 -12.61
N MET A 51 -14.53 -0.46 -11.35
CA MET A 51 -13.84 -1.68 -10.93
C MET A 51 -14.74 -2.89 -11.17
N SER A 52 -14.17 -4.03 -11.60
CA SER A 52 -14.96 -5.26 -11.73
C SER A 52 -15.50 -5.69 -10.37
N LYS A 53 -16.71 -6.26 -10.36
CA LYS A 53 -17.38 -6.66 -9.10
C LYS A 53 -16.59 -7.72 -8.36
N GLU A 54 -15.96 -8.62 -9.11
CA GLU A 54 -15.14 -9.71 -8.59
C GLU A 54 -13.92 -9.17 -7.86
N LEU A 55 -13.20 -8.22 -8.48
CA LEU A 55 -12.01 -7.60 -7.90
C LEU A 55 -12.37 -6.75 -6.67
N TYR A 56 -13.46 -5.98 -6.76
CA TYR A 56 -13.96 -5.18 -5.65
C TYR A 56 -14.30 -6.06 -4.44
N GLY A 57 -15.11 -7.11 -4.66
CA GLY A 57 -15.55 -8.01 -3.60
C GLY A 57 -14.39 -8.73 -2.91
N ALA A 58 -13.46 -9.29 -3.70
CA ALA A 58 -12.29 -9.97 -3.16
C ALA A 58 -11.38 -9.03 -2.34
N THR A 59 -11.16 -7.81 -2.83
CA THR A 59 -10.29 -6.83 -2.17
C THR A 59 -10.94 -6.25 -0.91
N LEU A 60 -12.25 -5.98 -0.94
CA LEU A 60 -13.01 -5.53 0.22
C LEU A 60 -13.00 -6.59 1.33
N ALA A 61 -13.25 -7.85 1.00
CA ALA A 61 -13.21 -8.95 1.96
C ALA A 61 -11.83 -9.09 2.61
N LYS A 62 -10.76 -8.95 1.82
CA LYS A 62 -9.38 -8.93 2.33
C LYS A 62 -9.19 -7.83 3.38
N TRP A 63 -9.55 -6.58 3.05
CA TRP A 63 -9.24 -5.44 3.91
C TRP A 63 -10.14 -5.38 5.14
N ARG A 64 -11.40 -5.80 5.07
CA ARG A 64 -12.28 -5.90 6.24
C ARG A 64 -11.77 -6.87 7.30
N ALA A 65 -11.05 -7.92 6.89
CA ALA A 65 -10.45 -8.87 7.81
C ALA A 65 -9.06 -8.44 8.32
N HIS A 66 -8.52 -7.31 7.84
CA HIS A 66 -7.18 -6.86 8.15
C HIS A 66 -7.17 -5.94 9.37
N GLU A 67 -6.11 -5.99 10.18
CA GLU A 67 -5.92 -5.10 11.35
C GLU A 67 -5.80 -3.61 10.98
N LEU A 68 -5.61 -3.30 9.70
CA LEU A 68 -5.50 -1.94 9.18
C LEU A 68 -6.81 -1.47 8.54
N ALA A 69 -7.89 -2.26 8.67
CA ALA A 69 -9.23 -1.80 8.37
C ALA A 69 -9.51 -0.52 9.15
N SER A 70 -10.10 0.46 8.48
CA SER A 70 -10.67 1.62 9.14
C SER A 70 -11.71 1.14 10.16
N VAL A 71 -11.55 1.53 11.42
CA VAL A 71 -12.44 1.12 12.51
C VAL A 71 -13.64 2.05 12.61
N THR A 72 -13.46 3.31 12.19
CA THR A 72 -14.48 4.33 12.27
C THR A 72 -14.58 5.09 10.95
N THR A 73 -15.78 5.59 10.67
CA THR A 73 -16.11 6.33 9.44
C THR A 73 -15.31 7.62 9.28
N GLU A 74 -14.82 8.21 10.38
CA GLU A 74 -13.99 9.41 10.38
C GLU A 74 -12.60 9.16 9.78
N THR A 75 -12.14 7.90 9.79
CA THR A 75 -10.84 7.49 9.25
C THR A 75 -10.93 6.87 7.86
N GLU A 76 -12.14 6.50 7.44
CA GLU A 76 -12.42 5.97 6.10
C GLU A 76 -12.29 7.06 5.04
N ALA A 77 -11.81 6.68 3.85
CA ALA A 77 -11.96 7.52 2.67
C ALA A 77 -13.46 7.79 2.42
N SER A 78 -13.80 9.02 2.04
CA SER A 78 -15.20 9.39 1.81
C SER A 78 -15.35 10.41 0.69
N ILE A 79 -16.51 10.36 0.04
CA ILE A 79 -16.94 11.32 -0.98
C ILE A 79 -18.29 11.91 -0.55
N SER A 80 -18.45 13.22 -0.67
CA SER A 80 -19.75 13.90 -0.49
C SER A 80 -19.97 15.00 -1.55
N GLY A 81 -21.18 15.55 -1.61
CA GLY A 81 -21.60 16.51 -2.66
C GLY A 81 -22.77 16.05 -3.54
N GLY A 82 -23.44 14.94 -3.18
CA GLY A 82 -24.61 14.45 -3.91
C GLY A 82 -24.25 13.86 -5.28
N LYS A 83 -25.04 14.20 -6.32
CA LYS A 83 -24.87 13.64 -7.68
C LYS A 83 -23.52 13.99 -8.31
N ASN A 84 -22.99 15.17 -7.98
CA ASN A 84 -21.69 15.63 -8.43
C ASN A 84 -20.79 15.81 -7.20
N PRO A 85 -20.00 14.78 -6.85
CA PRO A 85 -19.01 14.85 -5.79
C PRO A 85 -18.20 16.15 -5.80
N SER A 86 -18.24 16.86 -4.68
CA SER A 86 -17.50 18.11 -4.48
C SER A 86 -16.49 18.01 -3.35
N CYS A 87 -16.60 17.02 -2.47
CA CYS A 87 -15.69 16.83 -1.34
C CYS A 87 -15.15 15.40 -1.33
N TYR A 88 -13.83 15.28 -1.20
CA TYR A 88 -13.08 14.04 -1.15
C TYR A 88 -12.21 14.10 0.10
N SER A 89 -12.44 13.22 1.06
CA SER A 89 -11.79 13.26 2.38
C SER A 89 -11.10 11.95 2.69
N ASN A 90 -9.98 12.02 3.42
CA ASN A 90 -9.13 10.86 3.75
C ASN A 90 -8.66 10.05 2.53
N PHE A 91 -8.52 10.70 1.38
CA PHE A 91 -8.05 10.06 0.15
C PHE A 91 -6.58 9.66 0.22
N CYS A 92 -6.23 8.58 -0.45
CA CYS A 92 -4.84 8.22 -0.71
C CYS A 92 -4.23 9.31 -1.61
N PRO A 93 -3.09 9.92 -1.24
CA PRO A 93 -2.51 11.02 -2.02
C PRO A 93 -2.08 10.58 -3.42
N GLU A 94 -1.75 9.29 -3.59
CA GLU A 94 -1.42 8.70 -4.89
C GLU A 94 -2.63 8.65 -5.83
N VAL A 95 -3.77 8.19 -5.30
CA VAL A 95 -5.04 8.12 -6.05
C VAL A 95 -5.57 9.52 -6.36
N ALA A 96 -5.45 10.44 -5.40
CA ALA A 96 -5.79 11.84 -5.59
C ALA A 96 -4.95 12.47 -6.70
N TYR A 97 -3.64 12.20 -6.75
CA TYR A 97 -2.78 12.73 -7.81
C TYR A 97 -3.11 12.13 -9.18
N ASP A 98 -3.33 10.82 -9.27
CA ASP A 98 -3.63 10.20 -10.56
C ASP A 98 -4.95 10.70 -11.16
N THR A 99 -5.90 11.13 -10.31
CA THR A 99 -7.24 11.62 -10.72
C THR A 99 -7.30 13.14 -10.87
N PHE A 100 -6.77 13.89 -9.88
CA PHE A 100 -6.92 15.34 -9.76
C PHE A 100 -5.61 16.11 -9.94
N ARG A 101 -4.49 15.40 -10.16
CA ARG A 101 -3.14 15.96 -10.32
C ARG A 101 -2.60 16.71 -9.09
N LEU A 102 -3.18 16.47 -7.93
CA LEU A 102 -2.78 17.02 -6.63
C LEU A 102 -2.58 15.89 -5.61
N PHE A 103 -1.43 15.87 -4.93
CA PHE A 103 -1.14 14.95 -3.84
C PHE A 103 -1.75 15.45 -2.53
N SER A 104 -2.94 14.96 -2.22
CA SER A 104 -3.73 15.45 -1.08
C SER A 104 -4.53 14.35 -0.39
N SER A 105 -4.77 14.54 0.90
CA SER A 105 -5.74 13.74 1.67
C SER A 105 -7.16 14.25 1.49
N THR A 106 -7.32 15.56 1.37
CA THR A 106 -8.63 16.20 1.32
C THR A 106 -8.65 17.19 0.17
N LEU A 107 -9.70 17.13 -0.67
CA LEU A 107 -9.99 18.14 -1.69
C LEU A 107 -11.47 18.53 -1.62
N ILE A 108 -11.73 19.84 -1.62
CA ILE A 108 -13.08 20.39 -1.65
C ILE A 108 -13.18 21.34 -2.84
N ARG A 109 -14.10 21.07 -3.75
CA ARG A 109 -14.40 21.92 -4.90
C ARG A 109 -15.14 23.16 -4.44
N ILE A 110 -14.95 24.24 -5.20
CA ILE A 110 -15.78 25.45 -5.08
C ILE A 110 -17.24 25.05 -5.33
N GLY A 111 -18.11 25.35 -4.38
CA GLY A 111 -19.50 24.87 -4.38
C GLY A 111 -20.44 25.75 -5.17
N ASP A 112 -20.27 27.08 -5.08
CA ASP A 112 -21.14 28.05 -5.72
C ASP A 112 -20.38 29.30 -6.22
N ASP A 113 -21.13 30.31 -6.66
CA ASP A 113 -20.57 31.56 -7.16
C ASP A 113 -20.02 32.45 -6.04
N ILE A 114 -20.49 32.31 -4.80
CA ILE A 114 -19.99 33.05 -3.64
C ILE A 114 -18.58 32.54 -3.30
N ASP A 115 -18.42 31.22 -3.21
CA ASP A 115 -17.14 30.57 -2.98
C ASP A 115 -16.12 30.95 -4.08
N ARG A 116 -16.60 31.10 -5.32
CA ARG A 116 -15.76 31.47 -6.46
C ARG A 116 -15.27 32.91 -6.38
N GLN A 117 -16.16 33.84 -6.06
CA GLN A 117 -15.78 35.25 -5.86
C GLN A 117 -14.77 35.39 -4.73
N LEU A 118 -14.95 34.63 -3.63
CA LEU A 118 -13.99 34.60 -2.54
C LEU A 118 -12.63 34.05 -3.00
N ALA A 119 -12.62 32.96 -3.78
CA ALA A 119 -11.38 32.40 -4.33
C ALA A 119 -10.66 33.41 -5.24
N GLU A 120 -11.38 34.09 -6.12
CA GLU A 120 -10.84 35.13 -7.01
C GLU A 120 -10.20 36.29 -6.22
N GLN A 121 -10.85 36.75 -5.16
CA GLN A 121 -10.31 37.78 -4.25
C GLN A 121 -9.01 37.29 -3.58
N LEU A 122 -9.01 36.08 -3.01
CA LEU A 122 -7.83 35.51 -2.36
C LEU A 122 -6.65 35.29 -3.31
N ILE A 123 -6.92 35.01 -4.59
CA ILE A 123 -5.89 34.88 -5.62
C ILE A 123 -5.33 36.26 -5.99
N ALA A 124 -6.19 37.27 -6.12
CA ALA A 124 -5.77 38.64 -6.41
C ALA A 124 -4.92 39.26 -5.29
N GLU A 125 -5.30 39.02 -4.03
CA GLU A 125 -4.58 39.51 -2.85
C GLU A 125 -3.24 38.79 -2.61
N ASN A 126 -3.18 37.50 -2.93
CA ASN A 126 -2.01 36.66 -2.69
C ASN A 126 -1.78 35.70 -3.85
N PRO A 127 -1.23 36.18 -4.99
CA PRO A 127 -1.06 35.37 -6.18
C PRO A 127 0.01 34.29 -6.00
N ALA A 128 -0.22 33.13 -6.61
CA ALA A 128 0.75 32.04 -6.63
C ALA A 128 2.01 32.44 -7.43
N SER A 129 3.18 32.14 -6.89
CA SER A 129 4.47 32.58 -7.44
C SER A 129 4.82 31.98 -8.81
N GLU A 130 4.22 30.85 -9.19
CA GLU A 130 4.55 30.09 -10.40
C GLU A 130 3.36 29.95 -11.37
N GLY A 131 2.31 30.76 -11.21
CA GLY A 131 1.09 30.69 -12.05
C GLY A 131 0.26 29.41 -11.87
N LYS A 132 0.70 28.47 -11.03
CA LYS A 132 -0.04 27.28 -10.62
C LYS A 132 -0.82 27.60 -9.36
N ASP A 133 -2.15 27.66 -9.48
CA ASP A 133 -3.02 27.91 -8.35
C ASP A 133 -4.20 26.93 -8.36
N TRP A 134 -4.28 26.07 -7.35
CA TRP A 134 -5.37 25.12 -7.26
C TRP A 134 -6.67 25.80 -6.83
N ARG A 135 -6.60 27.03 -6.29
CA ARG A 135 -7.76 27.81 -5.82
C ARG A 135 -8.71 28.21 -6.94
N TRP A 136 -8.31 28.05 -8.20
CA TRP A 136 -9.23 28.19 -9.34
C TRP A 136 -10.28 27.08 -9.44
N LEU A 137 -10.02 25.91 -8.85
CA LEU A 137 -10.88 24.72 -8.96
C LEU A 137 -11.32 24.17 -7.59
N TRP A 138 -10.56 24.47 -6.55
CA TRP A 138 -10.74 23.90 -5.21
C TRP A 138 -10.81 25.02 -4.17
N SER A 139 -11.81 24.97 -3.30
CA SER A 139 -11.91 25.85 -2.14
C SER A 139 -10.93 25.44 -1.03
N TYR A 140 -10.60 24.15 -0.96
CA TYR A 140 -9.66 23.60 0.01
C TYR A 140 -8.87 22.42 -0.57
N VAL A 141 -7.58 22.41 -0.30
CA VAL A 141 -6.68 21.29 -0.56
C VAL A 141 -5.84 21.08 0.69
N GLU A 142 -5.81 19.84 1.18
CA GLU A 142 -4.93 19.40 2.25
C GLU A 142 -3.79 18.57 1.66
N PRO A 143 -2.60 19.16 1.42
CA PRO A 143 -1.45 18.44 0.91
C PRO A 143 -1.06 17.26 1.79
N LEU A 144 -0.79 16.10 1.18
CA LEU A 144 -0.30 14.93 1.91
C LEU A 144 0.80 14.21 1.14
N HIS A 145 1.98 14.14 1.74
CA HIS A 145 3.05 13.24 1.28
C HIS A 145 2.85 11.85 1.90
N PHE A 146 3.15 10.76 1.18
CA PHE A 146 2.87 9.41 1.66
C PHE A 146 3.53 9.09 3.01
N SER A 147 4.71 9.62 3.28
CA SER A 147 5.42 9.38 4.54
C SER A 147 4.66 9.88 5.77
N ASP A 148 3.77 10.86 5.56
CA ASP A 148 2.99 11.52 6.60
C ASP A 148 1.58 10.92 6.68
N CYS A 149 1.27 9.94 5.82
CA CYS A 149 0.01 9.19 5.89
C CYS A 149 -0.02 8.31 7.16
N PRO A 150 -1.10 8.35 7.95
CA PRO A 150 -1.22 7.54 9.19
C PRO A 150 -1.07 6.03 8.98
N LEU A 151 -1.37 5.52 7.78
CA LEU A 151 -1.23 4.11 7.45
C LEU A 151 0.16 3.74 6.94
N TYR A 152 0.96 4.70 6.48
CA TYR A 152 2.26 4.40 5.89
C TYR A 152 3.20 3.75 6.89
N ALA A 153 3.30 4.31 8.10
CA ALA A 153 4.17 3.74 9.14
C ALA A 153 3.79 2.30 9.49
N LYS A 154 2.47 2.01 9.58
CA LYS A 154 1.96 0.67 9.89
C LYS A 154 2.28 -0.34 8.77
N LEU A 155 1.99 0.04 7.52
CA LEU A 155 2.32 -0.78 6.35
C LEU A 155 3.83 -0.96 6.14
N HIS A 156 4.63 0.04 6.55
CA HIS A 156 6.08 -0.05 6.49
C HIS A 156 6.63 -1.01 7.55
N GLN A 157 6.01 -1.07 8.73
CA GLN A 157 6.36 -2.02 9.78
C GLN A 157 5.97 -3.46 9.44
N GLU A 158 4.88 -3.67 8.67
CA GLU A 158 4.55 -5.00 8.12
C GLU A 158 5.67 -5.57 7.25
N LYS A 159 6.53 -4.71 6.67
CA LYS A 159 7.75 -5.14 5.98
C LYS A 159 8.89 -5.41 6.98
N SER A 160 8.86 -6.59 7.61
CA SER A 160 9.98 -7.56 7.61
C SER A 160 9.78 -8.69 8.64
N VAL A 161 9.12 -9.77 8.21
CA VAL A 161 9.75 -11.10 8.30
C VAL A 161 9.95 -11.57 6.86
N SER A 162 10.95 -11.02 6.17
CA SER A 162 11.24 -11.41 4.77
C SER A 162 12.70 -11.78 4.52
N ASN A 163 13.50 -11.98 5.56
CA ASN A 163 14.77 -12.69 5.50
C ASN A 163 15.02 -13.35 6.85
N ILE A 164 14.65 -14.62 7.01
CA ILE A 164 15.23 -15.42 8.10
C ILE A 164 16.68 -15.66 7.71
N THR A 165 17.58 -14.83 8.26
CA THR A 165 19.03 -15.03 8.11
C THR A 165 19.48 -15.85 9.31
N PHE A 166 19.73 -17.13 9.12
CA PHE A 166 20.34 -17.97 10.16
C PHE A 166 21.82 -17.60 10.28
N ASN A 167 22.15 -16.65 11.15
CA ASN A 167 23.53 -16.36 11.54
C ASN A 167 23.88 -17.17 12.79
N GLY A 168 24.21 -18.45 12.60
CA GLY A 168 24.81 -19.29 13.63
C GLY A 168 26.28 -19.53 13.30
N SER A 169 27.16 -19.52 14.29
CA SER A 169 28.52 -20.05 14.11
C SER A 169 28.39 -21.55 13.87
N VAL A 170 28.51 -21.98 12.62
CA VAL A 170 28.46 -23.41 12.26
C VAL A 170 29.82 -24.01 12.60
N THR A 171 30.07 -24.28 13.87
CA THR A 171 31.11 -25.24 14.29
C THR A 171 30.52 -26.63 14.23
N GLY A 172 30.34 -27.16 13.01
CA GLY A 172 29.89 -28.54 12.81
C GLY A 172 29.55 -28.87 11.37
N ASN A 173 30.04 -30.01 10.89
CA ASN A 173 29.68 -30.55 9.58
C ASN A 173 28.23 -31.03 9.60
N ILE A 174 27.36 -30.47 8.75
CA ILE A 174 26.02 -31.01 8.53
C ILE A 174 26.15 -32.15 7.51
N ASN A 175 25.90 -33.38 7.95
CA ASN A 175 25.82 -34.57 7.10
C ASN A 175 24.36 -34.82 6.71
N VAL A 176 24.05 -34.67 5.43
CA VAL A 176 22.77 -35.13 4.85
C VAL A 176 23.08 -36.20 3.82
N ALA A 177 22.57 -37.42 4.05
CA ALA A 177 22.68 -38.54 3.11
C ALA A 177 24.10 -38.84 2.57
N GLY A 178 25.13 -38.72 3.43
CA GLY A 178 26.52 -39.05 3.07
C GLY A 178 27.30 -37.95 2.35
N TYR A 179 26.71 -36.78 2.12
CA TYR A 179 27.40 -35.62 1.55
C TYR A 179 27.68 -34.58 2.64
N SER A 180 28.97 -34.27 2.85
CA SER A 180 29.40 -33.15 3.69
C SER A 180 29.41 -31.88 2.86
N ILE A 181 28.58 -30.90 3.23
CA ILE A 181 28.57 -29.58 2.60
C ILE A 181 29.27 -28.60 3.53
N THR A 182 30.47 -28.17 3.15
CA THR A 182 31.22 -27.11 3.85
C THR A 182 30.82 -25.76 3.28
N ALA A 183 29.78 -25.13 3.81
CA ALA A 183 29.41 -23.76 3.45
C ALA A 183 29.40 -22.89 4.71
N GLN A 184 30.19 -21.81 4.72
CA GLN A 184 30.34 -20.90 5.86
C GLN A 184 29.10 -20.02 6.12
N THR A 185 28.10 -20.06 5.25
CA THR A 185 26.81 -19.39 5.45
C THR A 185 25.79 -20.00 4.50
N MET A 186 24.74 -20.63 5.03
CA MET A 186 23.64 -21.16 4.23
C MET A 186 22.42 -20.25 4.44
N SER A 187 22.29 -19.22 3.60
CA SER A 187 21.06 -18.43 3.51
C SER A 187 20.12 -19.08 2.51
N LEU A 188 19.14 -19.86 2.99
CA LEU A 188 18.07 -20.39 2.16
C LEU A 188 16.76 -19.73 2.58
N SER A 189 16.18 -18.91 1.71
CA SER A 189 14.81 -18.44 1.89
C SER A 189 13.81 -19.54 1.48
N LEU A 190 12.57 -19.44 1.94
CA LEU A 190 11.50 -20.34 1.49
C LEU A 190 11.31 -20.28 -0.03
N ALA A 191 11.48 -19.10 -0.64
CA ALA A 191 11.44 -18.92 -2.08
C ALA A 191 12.60 -19.67 -2.77
N ASP A 192 13.80 -19.68 -2.19
CA ASP A 192 14.94 -20.42 -2.72
C ASP A 192 14.69 -21.93 -2.66
N ILE A 193 14.06 -22.42 -1.59
CA ILE A 193 13.70 -23.83 -1.43
C ILE A 193 12.68 -24.24 -2.50
N LEU A 194 11.62 -23.46 -2.69
CA LEU A 194 10.61 -23.74 -3.72
C LEU A 194 11.21 -23.69 -5.12
N THR A 195 12.07 -22.70 -5.40
CA THR A 195 12.76 -22.57 -6.69
C THR A 195 13.67 -23.77 -6.95
N LYS A 196 14.36 -24.29 -5.93
CA LYS A 196 15.20 -25.49 -6.05
C LYS A 196 14.39 -26.78 -6.23
N ILE A 197 13.21 -26.88 -5.62
CA ILE A 197 12.29 -27.99 -5.88
C ILE A 197 11.85 -27.97 -7.35
N GLU A 198 11.51 -26.80 -7.89
CA GLU A 198 11.13 -26.67 -9.29
C GLU A 198 12.28 -26.99 -10.25
N ALA A 199 13.48 -26.53 -9.93
CA ALA A 199 14.68 -26.76 -10.72
C ALA A 199 15.26 -28.18 -10.60
N SER A 200 14.71 -29.04 -9.73
CA SER A 200 15.20 -30.40 -9.54
C SER A 200 14.80 -31.32 -10.69
N ASN A 201 15.59 -32.38 -10.92
CA ASN A 201 15.37 -33.34 -12.01
C ASN A 201 14.36 -34.46 -11.66
N VAL A 202 13.60 -34.33 -10.58
CA VAL A 202 12.55 -35.29 -10.22
C VAL A 202 11.25 -35.04 -10.98
N GLU A 203 10.40 -36.06 -11.05
CA GLU A 203 9.13 -35.99 -11.78
C GLU A 203 8.14 -35.01 -11.11
N ALA A 204 7.25 -34.43 -11.91
CA ALA A 204 6.22 -33.49 -11.43
C ALA A 204 5.43 -33.96 -10.18
N PRO A 205 4.96 -35.22 -10.08
CA PRO A 205 4.25 -35.67 -8.87
C PRO A 205 5.12 -35.63 -7.61
N GLU A 206 6.43 -35.89 -7.71
CA GLU A 206 7.34 -35.84 -6.56
C GLU A 206 7.64 -34.40 -6.14
N LYS A 207 7.72 -33.46 -7.09
CA LYS A 207 7.84 -32.03 -6.81
C LYS A 207 6.62 -31.51 -6.05
N GLU A 208 5.41 -31.87 -6.50
CA GLU A 208 4.18 -31.48 -5.81
C GLU A 208 4.07 -32.12 -4.42
N ALA A 209 4.47 -33.39 -4.27
CA ALA A 209 4.54 -34.04 -2.96
C ALA A 209 5.53 -33.33 -2.01
N ALA A 210 6.68 -32.88 -2.51
CA ALA A 210 7.66 -32.14 -1.72
C ALA A 210 7.13 -30.77 -1.27
N LYS A 211 6.48 -30.02 -2.16
CA LYS A 211 5.82 -28.74 -1.82
C LYS A 211 4.70 -28.95 -0.81
N SER A 212 3.90 -30.00 -0.99
CA SER A 212 2.79 -30.35 -0.09
C SER A 212 3.29 -30.66 1.33
N LYS A 213 4.33 -31.49 1.48
CA LYS A 213 4.93 -31.78 2.79
C LYS A 213 5.57 -30.55 3.44
N LEU A 214 6.16 -29.67 2.65
CA LEU A 214 6.70 -28.41 3.15
C LEU A 214 5.59 -27.49 3.67
N ALA A 215 4.47 -27.41 2.95
CA ALA A 215 3.28 -26.69 3.39
C ALA A 215 2.69 -27.30 4.67
N GLU A 216 2.60 -28.62 4.75
CA GLU A 216 2.14 -29.34 5.94
C GLU A 216 3.03 -29.07 7.17
N PHE A 217 4.35 -29.11 6.99
CA PHE A 217 5.30 -28.80 8.06
C PHE A 217 5.15 -27.36 8.56
N LEU A 218 4.99 -26.40 7.65
CA LEU A 218 4.77 -24.99 8.01
C LEU A 218 3.40 -24.75 8.68
N ALA A 219 2.41 -25.60 8.39
CA ALA A 219 1.10 -25.58 9.02
C ALA A 219 1.10 -26.20 10.44
N HIS A 220 2.16 -26.93 10.82
CA HIS A 220 2.21 -27.60 12.11
C HIS A 220 2.11 -26.58 13.27
N PRO A 221 1.22 -26.76 14.26
CA PRO A 221 0.94 -25.74 15.27
C PRO A 221 2.17 -25.23 16.04
N VAL A 222 3.11 -26.13 16.34
CA VAL A 222 4.37 -25.78 17.01
C VAL A 222 5.29 -24.96 16.10
N VAL A 223 5.33 -25.31 14.81
CA VAL A 223 6.16 -24.62 13.81
C VAL A 223 5.57 -23.25 13.51
N ALA A 224 4.25 -23.18 13.30
CA ALA A 224 3.51 -21.93 13.14
C ALA A 224 3.59 -21.01 14.36
N ALA A 225 3.63 -21.56 15.58
CA ALA A 225 3.81 -20.79 16.81
C ALA A 225 5.23 -20.22 16.94
N ILE A 226 6.26 -20.97 16.53
CA ILE A 226 7.66 -20.51 16.51
C ILE A 226 7.89 -19.46 15.42
N ILE A 227 7.25 -19.62 14.26
CA ILE A 227 7.38 -18.70 13.12
C ILE A 227 6.50 -17.44 13.31
N GLY A 228 5.51 -17.49 14.20
CA GLY A 228 4.66 -16.35 14.57
C GLY A 228 3.29 -16.37 13.89
N GLY A 229 2.29 -16.91 14.60
CA GLY A 229 0.90 -16.45 14.46
C GLY A 229 0.11 -16.85 13.21
N LEU A 230 0.47 -17.92 12.50
CA LEU A 230 -0.18 -18.32 11.24
C LEU A 230 -1.30 -19.38 11.41
N ALA A 231 -2.09 -19.31 12.48
CA ALA A 231 -3.18 -20.27 12.74
C ALA A 231 -4.45 -20.04 11.88
N GLY A 232 -4.43 -19.11 10.90
CA GLY A 232 -5.65 -18.62 10.27
C GLY A 232 -5.99 -19.10 8.86
N LYS A 233 -5.10 -19.75 8.10
CA LYS A 233 -5.31 -19.85 6.64
C LYS A 233 -4.79 -21.09 5.90
N ILE A 234 -4.70 -22.24 6.56
CA ILE A 234 -4.46 -23.52 5.85
C ILE A 234 -5.62 -24.44 6.17
N GLY A 235 -6.72 -24.22 5.46
CA GLY A 235 -7.99 -24.92 5.63
C GLY A 235 -8.95 -24.49 4.53
N GLY A 236 -8.59 -24.84 3.29
CA GLY A 236 -9.34 -24.58 2.05
C GLY A 236 -8.61 -25.18 0.87
#